data_AF-A0A924RWU7-F1
#
_entry.id   AF-A0A924RWU7-F1
#
_cell.length_a   1.000
_cell.length_b   1.000
_cell.length_c   1.000
_cell.angle_alpha   90.00
_cell.angle_beta   90.00
_cell.angle_gamma   90.00
#
_symmetry.space_group_name_H-M   'P 1'
#
loop_
_entity.id
_entity.type
_entity.pdbx_description
1 polymer ?
#
loop_
_entity_poly.entity_id
_entity_poly.type
_entity_poly.pdbx_seq_one_letter_code
_entity_poly.pdbx_strand_id
1 'polypeptide(L)'
;MKKLNFKIFLSTAVVIMICYSFTDRKNDIENAGLTLPQGFSAATITENIGRARHIAINKNGEIYVRLAKLVDGKGSLFLTDDNKDGKFEVKFGFGNYSGTGVYIKNGYLYASSDEEVF
;
A
#
# COMPACT_ATOMS: atom_id res chain seq x y z
N MET A 1 29.21 47.05 -15.98
CA MET A 1 28.14 46.60 -15.06
C MET A 1 27.31 45.54 -15.77
N LYS A 2 27.38 44.26 -15.36
CA LYS A 2 26.65 43.16 -16.03
C LYS A 2 25.16 43.27 -15.66
N LYS A 3 24.27 43.41 -16.66
CA LYS A 3 22.82 43.45 -16.43
C LYS A 3 22.36 42.09 -15.90
N LEU A 4 21.83 42.08 -14.68
CA LEU A 4 21.30 40.91 -14.03
C LEU A 4 20.00 40.49 -14.74
N ASN A 5 19.95 39.27 -15.27
CA ASN A 5 18.81 38.76 -16.04
C ASN A 5 17.66 38.36 -15.08
N PHE A 6 16.72 39.27 -14.87
CA PHE A 6 15.55 39.09 -13.99
C PHE A 6 14.73 37.82 -14.29
N LYS A 7 14.70 37.38 -15.57
CA LYS A 7 14.04 36.13 -15.99
C LYS A 7 14.66 34.87 -15.36
N ILE A 8 15.97 34.85 -15.11
CA ILE A 8 16.67 33.71 -14.49
C ILE A 8 16.34 33.63 -12.99
N PHE A 9 16.12 34.77 -12.34
CA PHE A 9 15.75 34.83 -10.92
C PHE A 9 14.29 34.41 -10.69
N LEU A 10 13.42 34.73 -11.65
CA LEU A 10 12.01 34.37 -11.58
C LEU A 10 11.79 32.85 -11.77
N SER A 11 12.58 32.19 -12.62
CA SER A 11 12.44 30.74 -12.83
C SER A 11 12.98 29.92 -11.66
N THR A 12 14.07 30.33 -11.03
CA THR A 12 14.62 29.63 -9.85
C THR A 12 13.71 29.75 -8.64
N ALA A 13 13.07 30.91 -8.42
CA ALA A 13 12.10 31.09 -7.34
C ALA A 13 10.87 30.17 -7.49
N VAL A 14 10.38 29.95 -8.72
CA VAL A 14 9.26 29.03 -9.00
C VAL A 14 9.66 27.57 -8.73
N VAL A 15 10.86 27.15 -9.14
CA VAL A 15 11.36 25.80 -8.87
C VAL A 15 11.51 25.55 -7.36
N ILE A 16 12.04 26.53 -6.62
CA ILE A 16 12.17 26.44 -5.16
C ILE A 16 10.80 26.37 -4.49
N MET A 17 9.82 27.16 -4.93
CA MET A 17 8.45 27.14 -4.39
C MET A 17 7.74 25.79 -4.66
N ILE A 18 7.93 25.19 -5.84
CA ILE A 18 7.44 23.84 -6.15
C ILE A 18 8.12 22.78 -5.26
N CYS A 19 9.43 22.92 -5.00
CA CYS A 19 10.15 22.03 -4.10
C CYS A 19 9.64 22.13 -2.65
N TYR A 20 9.33 23.33 -2.15
CA TYR A 20 8.75 23.52 -0.81
C TYR A 20 7.38 22.84 -0.67
N SER A 21 6.52 22.93 -1.70
CA SER A 21 5.23 22.24 -1.71
C SER A 21 5.35 20.71 -1.70
N PHE A 22 6.51 20.15 -2.10
CA PHE A 22 6.75 18.71 -2.06
C PHE A 22 7.25 18.20 -0.71
N THR A 23 7.84 19.07 0.13
CA THR A 23 8.38 18.69 1.44
C THR A 23 7.33 18.70 2.56
N ASP A 24 6.12 19.18 2.29
CA ASP A 24 5.06 19.33 3.29
C ASP A 24 3.98 18.23 3.21
N ARG A 25 4.36 17.03 2.77
CA ARG A 25 3.60 15.83 3.19
C ARG A 25 4.07 15.45 4.59
N LYS A 26 3.66 16.25 5.56
CA LYS A 26 3.52 15.79 6.93
C LYS A 26 2.42 14.73 6.90
N ASN A 27 2.80 13.50 6.58
CA ASN A 27 1.94 12.35 6.75
C ASN A 27 1.77 12.20 8.27
N ASP A 28 0.82 12.95 8.84
CA ASP A 28 0.18 12.59 10.10
C ASP A 28 -0.57 11.28 9.80
N ILE A 29 0.19 10.20 9.67
CA ILE A 29 -0.34 8.85 9.67
C ILE A 29 -0.93 8.72 11.06
N GLU A 30 -2.25 8.90 11.15
CA GLU A 30 -2.96 8.59 12.36
C GLU A 30 -2.57 7.18 12.77
N ASN A 31 -1.97 7.10 13.97
CA ASN A 31 -1.67 5.82 14.59
C ASN A 31 -2.98 5.03 14.56
N ALA A 32 -2.92 3.80 14.04
CA ALA A 32 -4.05 2.89 13.86
C ALA A 32 -4.74 2.43 15.15
N GLY A 33 -4.77 3.26 16.20
CA GLY A 33 -5.30 2.96 17.53
C GLY A 33 -4.39 2.04 18.36
N LEU A 34 -3.11 1.90 17.99
CA LEU A 34 -2.16 0.97 18.59
C LEU A 34 -1.24 1.66 19.60
N THR A 35 -0.98 0.98 20.72
CA THR A 35 0.15 1.34 21.58
C THR A 35 1.42 0.77 20.96
N LEU A 36 2.36 1.65 20.60
CA LEU A 36 3.58 1.27 19.89
C LEU A 36 4.84 1.62 20.70
N PRO A 37 5.91 0.81 20.62
CA PRO A 37 7.21 1.19 21.16
C PRO A 37 7.74 2.47 20.51
N GLN A 38 8.65 3.15 21.21
CA GLN A 38 9.29 4.34 20.67
C GLN A 38 9.99 4.04 19.33
N GLY A 39 9.78 4.92 18.34
CA GLY A 39 10.35 4.78 16.99
C GLY A 39 9.49 3.97 16.01
N PHE A 40 8.36 3.40 16.45
CA PHE A 40 7.41 2.72 15.58
C PHE A 40 6.21 3.62 15.25
N SER A 41 5.69 3.47 14.03
CA SER A 41 4.43 4.03 13.58
C SER A 41 3.57 2.95 12.93
N ALA A 42 2.25 3.16 12.91
CA ALA A 42 1.31 2.27 12.26
C ALA A 42 0.25 3.10 11.54
N ALA A 43 -0.19 2.60 10.38
CA ALA A 43 -1.24 3.18 9.57
C ALA A 43 -2.35 2.15 9.36
N THR A 44 -3.60 2.57 9.42
CA THR A 44 -4.67 1.77 8.80
C THR A 44 -4.62 2.03 7.30
N ILE A 45 -4.25 1.01 6.51
CA ILE A 45 -4.17 1.12 5.05
C ILE A 45 -5.43 0.66 4.34
N THR A 46 -6.26 -0.16 4.97
CA THR A 46 -7.53 -0.66 4.41
C THR A 46 -8.44 -1.12 5.53
N GLU A 47 -9.75 -1.09 5.32
CA GLU A 47 -10.77 -1.47 6.31
C GLU A 47 -11.88 -2.28 5.65
N ASN A 48 -12.69 -2.97 6.46
CA ASN A 48 -13.91 -3.65 6.02
C ASN A 48 -13.73 -4.74 4.94
N ILE A 49 -12.53 -5.31 4.81
CA ILE A 49 -12.22 -6.37 3.83
C ILE A 49 -12.55 -7.80 4.32
N GLY A 50 -13.14 -7.92 5.51
CA GLY A 50 -13.30 -9.19 6.23
C GLY A 50 -12.10 -9.53 7.11
N ARG A 51 -11.99 -10.79 7.53
CA ARG A 51 -10.97 -11.25 8.48
C ARG A 51 -9.68 -11.65 7.73
N ALA A 52 -8.73 -10.73 7.61
CA ALA A 52 -7.40 -11.03 7.08
C ALA A 52 -6.64 -12.05 7.97
N ARG A 53 -5.81 -12.90 7.36
CA ARG A 53 -4.88 -13.81 8.05
C ARG A 53 -3.44 -13.59 7.64
N HIS A 54 -3.09 -13.99 6.43
CA HIS A 54 -1.73 -13.88 5.89
C HIS A 54 -1.73 -12.93 4.69
N ILE A 55 -0.56 -12.35 4.41
CA ILE A 55 -0.36 -11.47 3.27
C ILE A 55 0.93 -11.81 2.53
N ALA A 56 0.96 -11.50 1.24
CA ALA A 56 2.18 -11.43 0.44
C ALA A 56 2.19 -10.12 -0.34
N ILE A 57 3.34 -9.45 -0.38
CA ILE A 57 3.50 -8.16 -1.08
C ILE A 57 4.42 -8.40 -2.27
N ASN A 58 3.99 -7.97 -3.46
CA ASN A 58 4.81 -8.11 -4.65
C ASN A 58 5.79 -6.94 -4.81
N LYS A 59 6.65 -7.00 -5.83
CA LYS A 59 7.66 -5.97 -6.10
C LYS A 59 7.10 -4.57 -6.41
N ASN A 60 5.82 -4.48 -6.79
CA ASN A 60 5.14 -3.22 -7.08
C ASN A 60 4.49 -2.62 -5.82
N GLY A 61 4.55 -3.31 -4.68
CA GLY A 61 3.88 -2.89 -3.44
C GLY A 61 2.41 -3.32 -3.35
N GLU A 62 1.90 -4.09 -4.31
CA GLU A 62 0.53 -4.58 -4.31
C GLU A 62 0.40 -5.77 -3.35
N ILE A 63 -0.76 -5.89 -2.69
CA ILE A 63 -0.93 -6.78 -1.54
C ILE A 63 -1.91 -7.89 -1.91
N TYR A 64 -1.48 -9.13 -1.75
CA TYR A 64 -2.36 -10.30 -1.76
C TYR A 64 -2.71 -10.67 -0.31
N VAL A 65 -4.00 -10.73 0.01
CA VAL A 65 -4.50 -11.03 1.35
C VAL A 65 -5.22 -12.37 1.33
N ARG A 66 -4.91 -13.27 2.28
CA ARG A 66 -5.72 -14.45 2.58
C ARG A 66 -6.75 -14.13 3.64
N LEU A 67 -8.00 -14.48 3.36
CA LEU A 67 -9.11 -14.33 4.29
C LEU A 67 -9.26 -15.60 5.16
N ALA A 68 -9.64 -15.41 6.42
CA ALA A 68 -9.88 -16.49 7.37
C ALA A 68 -11.09 -17.34 6.99
N LYS A 69 -12.06 -16.73 6.32
CA LYS A 69 -13.29 -17.32 5.79
C LYS A 69 -13.58 -16.69 4.44
N LEU A 70 -14.35 -17.38 3.61
CA LEU A 70 -14.80 -16.82 2.36
C LEU A 70 -15.67 -15.57 2.62
N VAL A 71 -15.42 -14.52 1.84
CA VAL A 71 -16.29 -13.35 1.71
C VAL A 71 -16.79 -13.34 0.27
N ASP A 72 -18.10 -13.39 0.07
CA ASP A 72 -18.71 -13.49 -1.26
C ASP A 72 -18.13 -14.63 -2.13
N GLY A 73 -17.84 -15.76 -1.48
CA GLY A 73 -17.24 -16.94 -2.12
C GLY A 73 -15.76 -16.78 -2.48
N LYS A 74 -15.08 -15.71 -2.04
CA LYS A 74 -13.66 -15.44 -2.27
C LYS A 74 -12.84 -15.63 -1.00
N GLY A 75 -11.73 -16.37 -1.10
CA GLY A 75 -10.80 -16.64 -0.01
C GLY A 75 -9.55 -15.78 -0.04
N SER A 76 -9.31 -15.06 -1.12
CA SER A 76 -8.18 -14.15 -1.29
C SER A 76 -8.62 -12.83 -1.90
N LEU A 77 -7.93 -11.76 -1.56
CA LEU A 77 -8.11 -10.43 -2.13
C LEU A 77 -6.80 -9.93 -2.74
N PHE A 78 -6.90 -9.12 -3.78
CA PHE A 78 -5.81 -8.34 -4.35
C PHE A 78 -6.08 -6.86 -4.14
N LEU A 79 -5.15 -6.18 -3.47
CA LEU A 79 -5.24 -4.78 -3.09
C LEU A 79 -4.16 -3.96 -3.76
N THR A 80 -4.53 -2.77 -4.24
CA THR A 80 -3.61 -1.80 -4.87
C THR A 80 -3.80 -0.42 -4.25
N ASP A 81 -2.77 0.41 -4.32
CA ASP A 81 -2.83 1.84 -4.01
C ASP A 81 -2.56 2.59 -5.32
N ASP A 82 -3.60 2.70 -6.15
CA ASP A 82 -3.47 3.24 -7.52
C ASP A 82 -3.19 4.76 -7.48
N ASN A 83 -3.65 5.45 -6.44
CA ASN A 83 -3.60 6.91 -6.30
C ASN A 83 -2.37 7.41 -5.48
N LYS A 84 -1.65 6.50 -4.82
CA LYS A 84 -0.45 6.74 -4.00
C LYS A 84 -0.69 7.61 -2.76
N ASP A 85 -1.84 7.44 -2.13
CA ASP A 85 -2.23 8.09 -0.88
C ASP A 85 -1.95 7.23 0.37
N GLY A 86 -1.49 5.99 0.21
CA GLY A 86 -1.22 5.04 1.29
C GLY A 86 -2.45 4.31 1.81
N LYS A 87 -3.61 4.48 1.17
CA LYS A 87 -4.83 3.70 1.37
C LYS A 87 -4.99 2.75 0.18
N PHE A 88 -5.24 1.49 0.50
CA PHE A 88 -5.31 0.41 -0.47
C PHE A 88 -6.75 0.01 -0.71
N GLU A 89 -7.12 -0.04 -1.99
CA GLU A 89 -8.42 -0.51 -2.45
C GLU A 89 -8.39 -1.99 -2.85
N VAL A 90 -9.50 -2.70 -2.59
CA VAL A 90 -9.69 -4.06 -3.09
C VAL A 90 -9.98 -4.00 -4.58
N LYS A 91 -9.04 -4.48 -5.41
CA LYS A 91 -9.21 -4.53 -6.86
C LYS A 91 -10.08 -5.70 -7.30
N PHE A 92 -9.85 -6.88 -6.73
CA PHE A 92 -10.68 -8.07 -6.94
C PHE A 92 -10.43 -9.15 -5.87
N GLY A 93 -11.38 -10.08 -5.76
CA GLY A 93 -11.25 -11.30 -4.95
C GLY A 93 -11.20 -12.58 -5.79
N PHE A 94 -10.45 -13.58 -5.34
CA PHE A 94 -10.24 -14.84 -6.05
C PHE A 94 -10.06 -16.03 -5.10
N GLY A 95 -10.12 -17.24 -5.67
CA GLY A 95 -10.06 -18.52 -4.94
C GLY A 95 -11.35 -18.77 -4.13
N ASN A 96 -11.96 -19.94 -4.27
CA ASN A 96 -13.16 -20.34 -3.53
C ASN A 96 -12.86 -21.27 -2.35
N TYR A 97 -11.62 -21.24 -1.86
CA TYR A 97 -11.13 -22.08 -0.77
C TYR A 97 -10.52 -21.23 0.36
N SER A 98 -10.71 -21.70 1.58
CA SER A 98 -10.03 -21.16 2.76
C SER A 98 -8.65 -21.79 2.92
N GLY A 99 -7.84 -21.28 3.84
CA GLY A 99 -6.47 -21.77 4.11
C GLY A 99 -5.53 -20.65 4.51
N THR A 100 -4.27 -20.99 4.76
CA THR A 100 -3.35 -20.12 5.50
C THR A 100 -2.19 -19.63 4.64
N GLY A 101 -1.50 -20.51 3.92
CA GLY A 101 -0.30 -20.13 3.15
C GLY A 101 -0.60 -19.14 2.03
N VAL A 102 0.22 -18.09 1.91
CA VAL A 102 0.36 -17.26 0.70
C VAL A 102 1.81 -16.83 0.56
N TYR A 103 2.40 -17.00 -0.62
CA TYR A 103 3.80 -16.67 -0.87
C TYR A 103 4.03 -16.31 -2.33
N ILE A 104 4.99 -15.42 -2.61
CA ILE A 104 5.37 -15.08 -3.99
C ILE A 104 6.74 -15.65 -4.27
N LYS A 105 6.87 -16.44 -5.34
CA LYS A 105 8.15 -16.99 -5.79
C LYS A 105 8.22 -17.03 -7.31
N ASN A 106 9.33 -16.56 -7.86
CA ASN A 106 9.63 -16.62 -9.30
C ASN A 106 8.52 -16.03 -10.19
N GLY A 107 7.85 -14.97 -9.73
CA GLY A 107 6.75 -14.33 -10.47
C GLY A 107 5.38 -15.00 -10.32
N TYR A 108 5.28 -16.08 -9.54
CA TYR A 108 4.02 -16.76 -9.23
C TYR A 108 3.58 -16.48 -7.80
N LEU A 109 2.27 -16.35 -7.61
CA LEU A 109 1.63 -16.35 -6.31
C LEU A 109 1.20 -17.78 -5.98
N TYR A 110 1.65 -18.29 -4.85
CA TYR A 110 1.22 -19.56 -4.30
C TYR A 110 0.25 -19.31 -3.16
N ALA A 111 -0.85 -20.05 -3.11
CA ALA A 111 -1.79 -20.02 -2.00
C ALA A 111 -2.21 -21.44 -1.61
N SER A 112 -2.40 -21.70 -0.32
CA SER A 112 -2.78 -23.05 0.13
C SER A 112 -4.21 -23.11 0.67
N SER A 113 -4.82 -24.28 0.49
CA SER A 113 -5.93 -24.78 1.29
C SER A 113 -5.41 -25.74 2.37
N ASP A 114 -6.33 -26.47 3.01
CA ASP A 114 -5.99 -27.56 3.93
C ASP A 114 -5.53 -28.82 3.18
N GLU A 115 -5.76 -28.89 1.85
CA GLU A 115 -5.55 -30.09 1.03
C GLU A 115 -4.56 -29.85 -0.13
N GLU A 116 -4.46 -28.62 -0.64
CA GLU A 116 -3.76 -28.32 -1.89
C GLU A 116 -2.97 -27.01 -1.85
N VAL A 117 -2.02 -26.87 -2.78
CA VAL A 117 -1.33 -25.61 -3.08
C VAL A 117 -1.66 -25.22 -4.52
N PHE A 118 -2.14 -24.00 -4.69
CA PHE A 118 -2.50 -23.36 -5.95
C PHE A 118 -1.41 -22.39 -6.36
#